data_AF-A0A1F9VG49-F1
#
_entry.id   AF-A0A1F9VG49-F1
#
_cell.length_a   1.000
_cell.length_b   1.000
_cell.length_c   1.000
_cell.angle_alpha   90.00
_cell.angle_beta   90.00
_cell.angle_gamma   90.00
#
_symmetry.space_group_name_H-M   'P 1'
#
loop_
_entity.id
_entity.type
_entity.pdbx_description
1 polymer ?
#
loop_
_entity_poly.entity_id
_entity_poly.type
_entity_poly.pdbx_seq_one_letter_code
_entity_poly.pdbx_strand_id
1 'polypeptide(L)' 'MAETLGSLIDKLSIANIRLWHLEDRRRDAAATDAERLKAADRVSVVNAERNALIEEVDDLLDEAIRRGGGRKCPKVKLY' A
#
# COMPACT_ATOMS: atom_id res chain seq x y z
N MET A 1 -5.46 -14.58 11.14
CA MET A 1 -4.45 -13.86 11.97
C MET A 1 -4.87 -12.39 11.93
N ALA A 2 -5.09 -11.74 13.06
CA ALA A 2 -5.56 -10.35 13.04
C ALA A 2 -4.47 -9.45 12.42
N GLU A 3 -4.85 -8.60 11.47
CA GLU A 3 -3.91 -7.62 10.90
C GLU A 3 -3.49 -6.63 11.99
N THR A 4 -2.21 -6.29 12.01
CA THR A 4 -1.67 -5.26 12.90
C THR A 4 -1.32 -4.04 12.07
N LEU A 5 -1.26 -2.86 12.71
CA LEU A 5 -0.83 -1.64 12.03
C LEU A 5 0.52 -1.83 11.31
N GLY A 6 1.48 -2.52 11.95
CA GLY A 6 2.78 -2.82 11.33
C GLY A 6 2.66 -3.67 10.07
N SER A 7 1.77 -4.67 10.05
CA SER A 7 1.53 -5.50 8.87
C SER A 7 0.86 -4.74 7.73
N LEU A 8 -0.05 -3.81 8.04
CA LEU A 8 -0.70 -2.98 7.03
C LEU A 8 0.29 -1.99 6.40
N ILE A 9 1.18 -1.39 7.22
CA ILE A 9 2.23 -0.49 6.73
C ILE A 9 3.25 -1.25 5.86
N ASP A 10 3.60 -2.48 6.21
CA ASP A 10 4.45 -3.34 5.37
C ASP A 10 3.83 -3.59 3.98
N LYS A 11 2.58 -4.06 3.94
CA LYS A 11 1.82 -4.24 2.69
C LYS A 11 1.72 -2.95 1.89
N LEU A 12 1.41 -1.83 2.54
CA LEU A 12 1.31 -0.52 1.90
C LEU A 12 2.66 -0.10 1.29
N SER A 13 3.77 -0.38 1.97
CA SER A 13 5.12 -0.08 1.47
C SER A 13 5.43 -0.90 0.21
N ILE A 14 5.08 -2.19 0.19
CA ILE A 14 5.22 -3.05 -0.98
C ILE A 14 4.37 -2.54 -2.15
N ALA A 15 3.12 -2.17 -1.90
CA ALA A 15 2.22 -1.61 -2.92
C ALA A 15 2.78 -0.30 -3.51
N ASN A 16 3.32 0.59 -2.68
CA ASN A 16 3.96 1.83 -3.12
C ASN A 16 5.19 1.58 -4.01
N ILE A 17 6.05 0.62 -3.63
CA ILE A 17 7.24 0.27 -4.44
C ILE A 17 6.80 -0.29 -5.81
N ARG A 18 5.80 -1.18 -5.83
CA ARG A 18 5.24 -1.73 -7.07
C ARG A 18 4.66 -0.63 -7.96
N LEU A 19 3.89 0.29 -7.36
CA LEU A 19 3.30 1.42 -8.07
C LEU A 19 4.37 2.31 -8.69
N TRP A 20 5.44 2.60 -7.96
CA TRP A 20 6.56 3.42 -8.45
C TRP A 20 7.20 2.81 -9.71
N HIS A 21 7.53 1.52 -9.69
CA HIS A 21 8.13 0.84 -10.86
C HIS A 21 7.18 0.76 -12.06
N LEU A 22 5.88 0.59 -11.81
CA LEU A 22 4.88 0.57 -12.88
C LEU A 22 4.72 1.96 -13.51
N GLU A 23 4.71 3.01 -12.69
CA GLU A 23 4.69 4.40 -13.16
C GLU A 23 5.95 4.76 -13.95
N ASP A 24 7.12 4.31 -13.50
CA ASP A 24 8.38 4.49 -14.23
C ASP A 24 8.31 3.86 -15.63
N ARG A 25 7.88 2.59 -15.72
CA ARG A 25 7.71 1.91 -17.01
C ARG A 25 6.61 2.52 -17.89
N ARG A 26 5.56 3.10 -17.30
CA ARG A 26 4.51 3.82 -18.03
C ARG A 26 5.04 5.12 -18.66
N ARG A 27 6.02 5.76 -18.01
CA ARG A 27 6.64 7.03 -18.42
C ARG A 27 7.88 6.85 -19.30
N ASP A 28 8.45 5.64 -19.33
CA ASP A 28 9.59 5.31 -20.18
C ASP A 28 9.29 5.59 -21.67
N ALA A 29 10.05 6.51 -22.25
CA ALA A 29 9.91 6.92 -23.64
C ALA A 29 10.51 5.91 -24.63
N ALA A 30 11.34 4.98 -24.15
CA ALA A 30 11.88 3.88 -24.96
C ALA A 30 10.93 2.67 -25.00
N ALA A 31 9.92 2.62 -24.13
CA ALA A 31 8.92 1.56 -24.12
C ALA A 31 7.90 1.74 -25.25
N THR A 32 7.42 0.63 -25.79
CA THR A 32 6.36 0.64 -26.80
C THR A 32 5.02 1.09 -26.21
N ASP A 33 4.12 1.62 -27.04
CA ASP A 33 2.78 2.03 -26.60
C ASP A 33 2.00 0.90 -25.92
N ALA A 34 2.15 -0.33 -26.42
CA ALA A 34 1.52 -1.51 -25.82
C ALA A 34 2.07 -1.81 -24.41
N GLU A 35 3.37 -1.64 -24.20
CA GLU A 35 3.99 -1.81 -22.88
C GLU A 35 3.56 -0.71 -21.90
N ARG A 36 3.49 0.54 -22.38
CA ARG A 36 3.05 1.69 -21.58
C ARG A 36 1.58 1.56 -21.19
N LEU A 37 0.73 1.09 -22.10
CA LEU A 37 -0.69 0.82 -21.82
C LEU A 37 -0.84 -0.31 -20.79
N LYS A 38 -0.11 -1.42 -20.97
CA LYS A 38 -0.11 -2.52 -20.00
C LYS A 38 0.40 -2.09 -18.62
N ALA A 39 1.37 -1.19 -18.56
CA ALA A 39 1.84 -0.59 -17.31
C ALA A 39 0.74 0.28 -16.69
N ALA A 40 0.03 1.09 -17.47
CA ALA A 40 -1.09 1.91 -17.01
C ALA A 40 -2.24 1.07 -16.42
N ASP A 41 -2.62 -0.03 -17.07
CA ASP A 41 -3.64 -0.95 -16.55
C ASP A 41 -3.24 -1.51 -15.19
N ARG A 42 -1.97 -1.91 -15.05
CA ARG A 42 -1.42 -2.41 -13.79
C ARG A 42 -1.33 -1.33 -12.72
N VAL A 43 -0.96 -0.10 -13.08
CA VAL A 43 -0.99 1.06 -12.19
C VAL A 43 -2.39 1.22 -11.59
N SER A 44 -3.44 1.14 -12.42
CA SER A 44 -4.82 1.30 -11.93
C SER A 44 -5.17 0.26 -10.86
N VAL A 45 -4.78 -1.01 -11.07
CA VAL A 45 -5.04 -2.10 -10.12
C VAL A 45 -4.24 -1.90 -8.83
N VAL A 46 -2.93 -1.65 -8.93
CA VAL A 46 -2.06 -1.50 -7.75
C VAL A 46 -2.40 -0.23 -6.96
N ASN A 47 -2.84 0.84 -7.63
CA ASN A 47 -3.29 2.04 -6.96
C ASN A 47 -4.61 1.83 -6.20
N ALA A 48 -5.52 1.00 -6.73
CA ALA A 48 -6.72 0.60 -6.00
C ALA A 48 -6.37 -0.27 -4.77
N GLU A 49 -5.44 -1.22 -4.90
CA GLU A 49 -4.91 -2.03 -3.79
C GLU A 49 -4.28 -1.13 -2.71
N ARG A 50 -3.46 -0.15 -3.11
CA ARG A 50 -2.86 0.84 -2.21
C ARG A 50 -3.92 1.65 -1.46
N ASN A 51 -4.97 2.10 -2.14
CA ASN A 51 -6.03 2.90 -1.51
C ASN A 51 -6.84 2.07 -0.51
N ALA A 52 -7.18 0.82 -0.84
CA ALA A 52 -7.83 -0.09 0.11
C ALA A 52 -6.98 -0.32 1.37
N LEU A 53 -5.66 -0.48 1.22
CA LEU A 53 -4.75 -0.61 2.36
C LEU A 53 -4.70 0.66 3.23
N ILE A 54 -4.84 1.84 2.62
CA ILE A 54 -4.91 3.10 3.37
C ILE A 54 -6.23 3.17 4.15
N GLU A 55 -7.35 2.82 3.51
CA GLU A 55 -8.66 2.77 4.18
C GLU A 55 -8.64 1.79 5.38
N GLU A 56 -8.02 0.63 5.25
CA GLU A 56 -7.85 -0.32 6.36
C GLU A 56 -6.98 0.23 7.50
N VAL A 57 -5.94 1.02 7.18
CA VAL A 57 -5.12 1.70 8.19
C VAL A 57 -5.95 2.76 8.91
N ASP A 58 -6.71 3.56 8.18
CA ASP A 58 -7.55 4.62 8.73
C ASP A 58 -8.63 4.02 9.66
N ASP A 59 -9.32 2.96 9.23
CA ASP A 59 -10.30 2.24 10.05
C ASP A 59 -9.70 1.72 11.37
N LEU A 60 -8.50 1.14 11.30
CA LEU A 60 -7.79 0.62 12.47
C LEU A 60 -7.39 1.74 13.44
N LEU A 61 -6.93 2.87 12.92
CA LEU A 61 -6.57 4.05 13.72
C LEU A 61 -7.81 4.69 14.36
N ASP A 62 -8.90 4.82 13.61
CA ASP A 62 -10.17 5.37 14.09
C ASP A 62 -10.78 4.49 15.19
N GLU A 63 -10.68 3.17 15.06
CA GLU A 63 -11.05 2.25 16.14
C GLU A 63 -10.19 2.45 17.39
N ALA A 64 -8.87 2.58 17.23
CA ALA A 64 -7.94 2.78 18.34
C ALA A 64 -8.18 4.12 19.07
N ILE A 65 -8.50 5.18 18.34
CA ILE A 65 -8.82 6.50 18.88
C ILE A 65 -10.16 6.44 19.63
N ARG A 66 -11.21 5.90 19.02
CA ARG A 66 -12.55 5.77 19.65
C ARG A 66 -12.53 4.95 20.93
N ARG A 67 -11.67 3.94 21.02
CA ARG A 67 -11.48 3.11 22.22
C ARG A 67 -10.67 3.78 23.33
N GLY A 68 -10.26 5.05 23.17
CA GLY A 68 -9.61 5.82 24.23
C GLY A 68 -8.10 5.61 24.35
N GLY A 69 -7.39 5.48 23.21
CA GLY A 69 -5.94 5.70 23.12
C GLY A 69 -5.10 4.89 24.12
N GLY A 70 -5.13 3.56 24.05
CA GLY A 70 -4.39 2.76 25.02
C GLY A 70 -4.37 1.26 24.80
N ARG A 71 -3.87 0.78 23.66
CA ARG A 71 -3.23 -0.55 23.64
C ARG A 71 -1.76 -0.40 23.30
N LYS A 72 -0.88 -0.87 24.19
CA LYS A 72 0.53 -1.07 23.87
C LYS A 72 0.59 -2.01 22.66
N CYS A 73 1.05 -1.51 21.52
CA CYS A 73 1.49 -2.38 20.45
C CYS A 73 2.67 -3.21 21.01
N PRO A 74 2.60 -4.56 21.01
CA PRO A 74 3.75 -5.36 21.36
C PRO A 74 4.88 -5.00 20.39
N LYS A 75 6.06 -4.68 20.92
CA LYS A 75 7.23 -4.30 20.12
C LYS A 75 7.53 -5.42 19.13
N VAL A 76 7.21 -5.20 17.85
CA VAL A 76 7.65 -6.11 16.78
C VAL A 76 9.14 -5.85 16.59
N LYS A 77 9.97 -6.86 16.92
CA LYS A 77 11.39 -6.86 16.52
C LYS A 77 11.41 -7.05 15.00
N LEU A 78 11.76 -5.99 14.28
CA LEU A 78 12.24 -6.11 12.91
C LEU A 78 13.66 -6.68 12.98
N TYR A 79 13.90 -7.80 12.31
CA TYR A 79 15.23 -8.37 12.11
C TYR A 79 15.88 -7.75 10.87
#